data_AF-A0AAV5MU74-F1
#
_entry.id   AF-A0AAV5MU74-F1
#
_cell.length_a   1.000
_cell.length_b   1.000
_cell.length_c   1.000
_cell.angle_alpha   90.00
_cell.angle_beta   90.00
_cell.angle_gamma   90.00
#
_symmetry.space_group_name_H-M   'P 1'
#
loop_
_entity.id
_entity.type
_entity.pdbx_description
1 polymer ?
#
loop_
_entity_poly.entity_id
_entity_poly.type
_entity_poly.pdbx_seq_one_letter_code
_entity_poly.pdbx_strand_id
1 'polypeptide(L)'
;MEDNQIQTVPCSNAGVTACMIVPEVLKEGNYERWRVFMEHYLVAQDLWDVVLSIDMPKVEDPRGWVKRNALALHAIKISCGAQSFDRIKNMNSAEDAWNALADLHKQPDVDASRGSQINTEVKETCIRILDNNRRAEIVSSLRDQDWDALKNLDRITE
;
A
#
# COMPACT_ATOMS: atom_id res chain seq x y z
N MET A 1 -9.40 48.76 37.12
CA MET A 1 -9.46 48.32 35.70
C MET A 1 -8.37 47.30 35.58
N GLU A 2 -8.73 46.04 35.79
CA GLU A 2 -7.81 44.90 35.81
C GLU A 2 -7.93 44.19 34.45
N ASP A 3 -6.79 44.08 33.77
CA ASP A 3 -6.67 43.43 32.47
C ASP A 3 -6.64 41.90 32.64
N ASN A 4 -7.65 41.25 32.08
CA ASN A 4 -7.86 39.80 32.11
C ASN A 4 -6.93 39.11 31.10
N GLN A 5 -5.79 38.62 31.58
CA GLN A 5 -4.88 37.75 30.82
C GLN A 5 -5.49 36.34 30.67
N ILE A 6 -6.01 36.02 29.49
CA ILE A 6 -6.41 34.64 29.16
C ILE A 6 -5.14 33.83 28.88
N GLN A 7 -4.71 33.07 29.89
CA GLN A 7 -3.65 32.09 29.75
C GLN A 7 -4.19 30.88 28.97
N THR A 8 -3.74 30.72 27.73
CA THR A 8 -4.05 29.53 26.93
C THR A 8 -3.24 28.35 27.46
N VAL A 9 -3.96 27.29 27.85
CA VAL A 9 -3.36 25.98 28.15
C VAL A 9 -2.88 25.33 26.87
N PRO A 10 -1.61 24.89 26.76
CA PRO A 10 -1.16 24.13 25.61
C PRO A 10 -1.78 22.74 25.69
N CYS A 11 -2.77 22.47 24.83
CA CYS A 11 -3.23 21.11 24.60
C CYS A 11 -2.03 20.32 24.08
N SER A 12 -1.56 19.35 24.86
CA SER A 12 -0.44 18.49 24.50
C SER A 12 -0.67 17.92 23.10
N ASN A 13 0.29 18.15 22.20
CA ASN A 13 0.42 17.44 20.93
C ASN A 13 0.57 15.94 21.21
N ALA A 14 -0.51 15.26 21.54
CA ALA A 14 -0.63 13.84 21.28
C ALA A 14 -0.68 13.73 19.76
N GLY A 15 0.50 13.47 19.17
CA GLY A 15 0.66 13.28 17.74
C GLY A 15 -0.39 12.29 17.27
N VAL A 16 -1.36 12.79 16.52
CA VAL A 16 -2.19 11.98 15.65
C VAL A 16 -1.24 11.32 14.68
N THR A 17 -0.74 10.14 15.04
CA THR A 17 -0.06 9.27 14.09
C THR A 17 -1.13 8.84 13.11
N ALA A 18 -1.25 9.57 12.01
CA ALA A 18 -1.99 9.13 10.85
C ALA A 18 -1.58 7.67 10.59
N CYS A 19 -2.56 6.78 10.38
CA CYS A 19 -2.29 5.39 10.07
C CYS A 19 -1.44 5.35 8.80
N MET A 20 -0.12 5.20 8.96
CA MET A 20 0.77 5.21 7.81
C MET A 20 0.54 3.89 7.07
N ILE A 21 0.22 4.02 5.78
CA ILE A 21 0.05 2.89 4.84
C ILE A 21 1.29 1.98 4.83
N VAL A 22 2.46 2.58 5.07
CA VAL A 22 3.76 1.92 5.13
C VAL A 22 4.49 2.29 6.44
N PRO A 23 5.38 1.43 6.96
CA PRO A 23 6.13 1.72 8.19
C PRO A 23 7.06 2.95 8.08
N GLU A 24 7.55 3.24 6.88
CA GLU A 24 8.43 4.38 6.59
C GLU A 24 8.04 5.02 5.26
N VAL A 25 8.02 6.35 5.21
CA VAL A 25 7.83 7.09 3.95
C VAL A 25 8.96 6.82 2.96
N LEU A 26 8.66 6.86 1.65
CA LEU A 26 9.64 6.67 0.59
C LEU A 26 10.66 7.82 0.58
N LYS A 27 11.93 7.46 0.65
CA LYS A 27 13.09 8.35 0.60
C LYS A 27 14.24 7.63 -0.11
N GLU A 28 15.32 8.35 -0.34
CA GLU A 28 16.52 7.76 -0.93
C GLU A 28 17.04 6.60 -0.07
N GLY A 29 17.30 5.46 -0.72
CA GLY A 29 17.86 4.27 -0.08
C GLY A 29 16.87 3.32 0.62
N ASN A 30 15.56 3.60 0.66
CA ASN A 30 14.57 2.66 1.23
C ASN A 30 13.53 2.14 0.23
N TYR A 31 13.72 2.37 -1.07
CA TYR A 31 12.75 2.00 -2.11
C TYR A 31 12.32 0.53 -2.07
N GLU A 32 13.26 -0.42 -1.98
CA GLU A 32 12.93 -1.86 -1.95
C GLU A 32 12.02 -2.23 -0.78
N ARG A 33 12.28 -1.66 0.41
CA ARG A 33 11.45 -1.88 1.59
C ARG A 33 10.08 -1.24 1.43
N TRP A 34 10.05 0.03 1.01
CA TRP A 34 8.82 0.77 0.77
C TRP A 34 7.93 0.06 -0.26
N ARG A 35 8.52 -0.41 -1.37
CA ARG A 35 7.86 -1.10 -2.47
C ARG A 35 7.11 -2.32 -1.97
N VAL A 36 7.74 -3.17 -1.16
CA VAL A 36 7.12 -4.38 -0.60
C VAL A 36 5.90 -4.04 0.26
N PHE A 37 6.02 -3.06 1.16
CA PHE A 37 4.87 -2.66 2.00
C PHE A 37 3.75 -2.02 1.19
N MET A 38 4.09 -1.17 0.23
CA MET A 38 3.09 -0.53 -0.63
C MET A 38 2.37 -1.55 -1.51
N GLU A 39 3.11 -2.48 -2.12
CA GLU A 39 2.54 -3.57 -2.92
C GLU A 39 1.56 -4.41 -2.08
N HIS A 40 1.96 -4.83 -0.88
CA HIS A 40 1.07 -5.56 0.03
C HIS A 40 -0.18 -4.76 0.41
N TYR A 41 -0.04 -3.47 0.70
CA TYR A 41 -1.19 -2.62 1.00
C TYR A 41 -2.15 -2.53 -0.20
N LEU A 42 -1.62 -2.30 -1.40
CA LEU A 42 -2.42 -2.20 -2.62
C LEU A 42 -3.13 -3.52 -2.94
N VAL A 43 -2.47 -4.67 -2.76
CA VAL A 43 -3.10 -5.99 -2.89
C VAL A 43 -4.22 -6.17 -1.86
N ALA A 44 -3.98 -5.84 -0.59
CA ALA A 44 -4.98 -5.96 0.47
C ALA A 44 -6.19 -5.02 0.29
N GLN A 45 -6.04 -3.94 -0.48
CA GLN A 45 -7.11 -2.99 -0.79
C GLN A 45 -7.76 -3.23 -2.16
N ASP A 46 -7.38 -4.28 -2.89
CA ASP A 46 -7.83 -4.55 -4.26
C ASP A 46 -7.52 -3.38 -5.24
N LEU A 47 -6.30 -2.85 -5.13
CA LEU A 47 -5.79 -1.70 -5.88
C LEU A 47 -4.53 -2.01 -6.71
N TRP A 48 -4.03 -3.25 -6.68
CA TRP A 48 -2.76 -3.58 -7.36
C TRP A 48 -2.90 -3.68 -8.88
N ASP A 49 -4.05 -4.10 -9.37
CA ASP A 49 -4.33 -4.25 -10.82
C ASP A 49 -4.25 -2.92 -11.58
N VAL A 50 -4.71 -1.82 -10.96
CA VAL A 50 -4.64 -0.48 -11.55
C VAL A 50 -3.22 0.11 -11.57
N VAL A 51 -2.27 -0.49 -10.82
CA VAL A 51 -0.85 -0.12 -10.85
C VAL A 51 -0.08 -0.90 -11.93
N LEU A 52 -0.58 -2.08 -12.33
CA LEU A 52 0.01 -2.91 -13.38
C LEU A 52 -0.53 -2.60 -14.79
N SER A 53 -1.71 -2.00 -14.89
CA SER A 53 -2.44 -1.87 -16.15
C SER A 53 -2.11 -0.56 -16.87
N ILE A 54 -1.37 -0.67 -17.99
CA ILE A 54 -0.97 0.43 -18.90
C ILE A 54 -2.17 1.17 -19.51
N ASP A 55 -3.28 0.45 -19.70
CA ASP A 55 -4.48 0.99 -20.31
C ASP A 55 -5.60 1.02 -19.28
N MET A 56 -6.43 2.09 -19.32
CA MET A 56 -7.81 1.99 -18.83
C MET A 56 -8.36 0.74 -19.50
N PRO A 57 -8.64 -0.35 -18.76
CA PRO A 57 -9.02 -1.56 -19.43
C PRO A 57 -10.30 -1.23 -20.20
N LYS A 58 -10.62 -2.00 -21.22
CA LYS A 58 -11.98 -2.02 -21.76
C LYS A 58 -12.92 -2.64 -20.69
N VAL A 59 -12.86 -2.12 -19.46
CA VAL A 59 -13.57 -2.59 -18.28
C VAL A 59 -15.04 -2.37 -18.58
N GLU A 60 -15.82 -3.37 -18.21
CA GLU A 60 -17.26 -3.26 -18.08
C GLU A 60 -17.67 -2.14 -17.10
N ASP A 61 -16.75 -1.66 -16.24
CA ASP A 61 -16.92 -0.57 -15.28
C ASP A 61 -15.77 0.48 -15.29
N PRO A 62 -15.85 1.50 -16.17
CA PRO A 62 -14.90 2.61 -16.19
C PRO A 62 -14.88 3.44 -14.90
N ARG A 63 -16.00 3.51 -14.17
CA ARG A 63 -16.11 4.33 -12.95
C ARG A 63 -15.38 3.66 -11.78
N GLY A 64 -15.54 2.35 -11.63
CA GLY A 64 -14.82 1.55 -10.65
C GLY A 64 -13.31 1.64 -10.86
N TRP A 65 -12.85 1.57 -12.12
CA TRP A 65 -11.44 1.74 -12.44
C TRP A 65 -10.90 3.12 -12.04
N VAL A 66 -11.59 4.21 -12.43
CA VAL A 66 -11.17 5.59 -12.08
C VAL A 66 -11.06 5.77 -10.57
N LYS A 67 -12.01 5.22 -9.81
CA LYS A 67 -11.99 5.29 -8.34
C LYS A 67 -10.79 4.53 -7.76
N ARG A 68 -10.54 3.30 -8.22
CA ARG A 68 -9.41 2.48 -7.74
C ARG A 68 -8.06 3.10 -8.10
N ASN A 69 -7.89 3.59 -9.34
CA ASN A 69 -6.70 4.33 -9.75
C ASN A 69 -6.47 5.57 -8.87
N ALA A 70 -7.52 6.35 -8.58
CA ALA A 70 -7.40 7.53 -7.71
C ALA A 70 -7.00 7.15 -6.27
N LEU A 71 -7.54 6.07 -5.72
CA LEU A 71 -7.19 5.56 -4.39
C LEU A 71 -5.74 5.06 -4.34
N ALA A 72 -5.31 4.29 -5.34
CA ALA A 72 -3.94 3.80 -5.46
C ALA A 72 -2.93 4.94 -5.57
N LEU A 73 -3.21 5.92 -6.45
CA LEU A 73 -2.38 7.11 -6.61
C LEU A 73 -2.31 7.93 -5.33
N HIS A 74 -3.42 8.07 -4.60
CA HIS A 74 -3.43 8.77 -3.33
C HIS A 74 -2.56 8.06 -2.29
N ALA A 75 -2.70 6.73 -2.15
CA ALA A 75 -1.88 5.91 -1.26
C ALA A 75 -0.38 6.07 -1.55
N ILE A 76 0.01 5.99 -2.83
CA ILE A 76 1.38 6.22 -3.26
C ILE A 76 1.84 7.63 -2.86
N LYS A 77 1.08 8.67 -3.20
CA LYS A 77 1.45 10.08 -2.92
C LYS A 77 1.62 10.37 -1.43
N ILE A 78 0.71 9.91 -0.57
CA ILE A 78 0.81 10.20 0.88
C ILE A 78 1.92 9.40 1.57
N SER A 79 2.38 8.31 0.96
CA SER A 79 3.50 7.52 1.45
C SER A 79 4.88 8.04 1.00
N CYS A 80 4.92 9.09 0.18
CA CYS A 80 6.16 9.62 -0.37
C CYS A 80 6.77 10.71 0.52
N GLY A 81 8.09 10.68 0.68
CA GLY A 81 8.87 11.83 1.13
C GLY A 81 8.97 12.89 0.03
N ALA A 82 9.41 14.10 0.41
CA ALA A 82 9.34 15.31 -0.43
C ALA A 82 9.89 15.12 -1.86
N GLN A 83 11.09 14.57 -2.02
CA GLN A 83 11.72 14.36 -3.34
C GLN A 83 10.90 13.41 -4.24
N SER A 84 10.42 12.31 -3.67
CA SER A 84 9.60 11.34 -4.39
C SER A 84 8.23 11.91 -4.73
N PHE A 85 7.62 12.67 -3.82
CA PHE A 85 6.36 13.38 -4.06
C PHE A 85 6.49 14.42 -5.19
N ASP A 86 7.57 15.22 -5.19
CA ASP A 86 7.82 16.21 -6.22
C ASP A 86 7.96 15.60 -7.63
N ARG A 87 8.48 14.37 -7.71
CA ARG A 87 8.56 13.62 -8.97
C ARG A 87 7.18 13.23 -9.51
N ILE A 88 6.22 12.92 -8.66
CA ILE A 88 4.92 12.32 -9.05
C ILE A 88 3.70 13.24 -8.86
N LYS A 89 3.88 14.45 -8.32
CA LYS A 89 2.76 15.33 -7.92
C LYS A 89 1.76 15.61 -9.04
N ASN A 90 2.24 15.72 -10.27
CA ASN A 90 1.44 16.03 -11.47
C ASN A 90 0.95 14.79 -12.25
N MET A 91 1.24 13.58 -11.76
CA MET A 91 0.77 12.35 -12.42
C MET A 91 -0.67 12.05 -12.05
N ASN A 92 -1.38 11.47 -13.01
CA ASN A 92 -2.82 11.17 -12.96
C ASN A 92 -3.11 9.66 -12.92
N SER A 93 -2.10 8.82 -13.17
CA SER A 93 -2.17 7.36 -13.07
C SER A 93 -1.33 6.88 -11.88
N ALA A 94 -1.84 5.88 -11.17
CA ALA A 94 -1.11 5.18 -10.11
C ALA A 94 0.08 4.41 -10.69
N GLU A 95 -0.08 3.84 -11.88
CA GLU A 95 0.98 3.17 -12.62
C GLU A 95 2.11 4.16 -12.99
N ASP A 96 1.78 5.31 -13.60
CA ASP A 96 2.80 6.31 -13.97
C ASP A 96 3.62 6.73 -12.74
N ALA A 97 2.93 6.95 -11.62
CA ALA A 97 3.58 7.28 -10.36
C ALA A 97 4.48 6.15 -9.88
N TRP A 98 4.00 4.91 -9.91
CA TRP A 98 4.79 3.74 -9.52
C TRP A 98 6.05 3.57 -10.36
N ASN A 99 5.92 3.63 -11.69
CA ASN A 99 7.03 3.50 -12.64
C ASN A 99 8.03 4.65 -12.50
N ALA A 100 7.57 5.88 -12.34
CA ALA A 100 8.45 7.03 -12.14
C ALA A 100 9.24 6.96 -10.82
N LEU A 101 8.66 6.37 -9.77
CA LEU A 101 9.38 6.11 -8.52
C LEU A 101 10.38 4.97 -8.68
N ALA A 102 10.00 3.89 -9.37
CA ALA A 102 10.94 2.81 -9.70
C ALA A 102 12.15 3.37 -10.45
N ASP A 103 11.93 4.20 -11.46
CA ASP A 103 12.98 4.86 -12.24
C ASP A 103 13.84 5.80 -11.41
N LEU A 104 13.23 6.59 -10.52
CA LEU A 104 13.94 7.51 -9.63
C LEU A 104 14.90 6.77 -8.69
N HIS A 105 14.53 5.57 -8.23
CA HIS A 105 15.27 4.80 -7.25
C HIS A 105 16.06 3.62 -7.86
N LYS A 106 16.18 3.54 -9.19
CA LYS A 106 17.10 2.60 -9.85
C LYS A 106 18.52 2.90 -9.37
N GLN A 107 19.08 2.02 -8.55
CA GLN A 107 20.50 2.10 -8.21
C GLN A 107 21.34 1.78 -9.46
N PRO A 108 22.45 2.49 -9.73
CA PRO A 108 23.48 1.95 -10.58
C PRO A 108 23.96 0.64 -9.93
N ASP A 109 23.93 -0.45 -10.69
CA ASP A 109 24.21 -1.79 -10.19
C ASP A 109 25.65 -1.86 -9.66
N VAL A 110 25.81 -1.95 -8.32
CA VAL A 110 27.15 -2.12 -7.72
C VAL A 110 27.25 -3.32 -6.77
N ASP A 111 26.16 -3.97 -6.32
CA ASP A 111 26.31 -5.19 -5.48
C ASP A 111 25.01 -6.01 -5.31
N ALA A 112 24.58 -6.76 -6.34
CA ALA A 112 23.33 -7.52 -6.38
C ALA A 112 23.23 -8.75 -5.45
N SER A 113 24.30 -9.14 -4.76
CA SER A 113 24.36 -10.48 -4.12
C SER A 113 23.73 -10.58 -2.73
N ARG A 114 23.64 -9.49 -1.96
CA ARG A 114 23.20 -9.54 -0.54
C ARG A 114 21.77 -9.09 -0.29
N GLY A 115 21.24 -8.18 -1.12
CA GLY A 115 19.85 -7.70 -1.03
C GLY A 115 18.82 -8.74 -1.51
N SER A 116 19.22 -9.63 -2.43
CA SER A 116 18.33 -10.63 -3.03
C SER A 116 17.85 -11.72 -2.06
N GLN A 117 18.72 -12.17 -1.14
CA GLN A 117 18.38 -13.24 -0.19
C GLN A 117 17.36 -12.80 0.87
N ILE A 118 17.54 -11.63 1.48
CA ILE A 118 16.65 -11.13 2.54
C ILE A 118 15.25 -10.84 1.97
N ASN A 119 15.17 -10.27 0.77
CA ASN A 119 13.90 -10.01 0.12
C ASN A 119 13.13 -11.30 -0.23
N THR A 120 13.84 -12.37 -0.61
CA THR A 120 13.22 -13.66 -0.91
C THR A 120 12.66 -14.31 0.35
N GLU A 121 13.43 -14.31 1.44
CA GLU A 121 13.02 -14.92 2.71
C GLU A 121 11.83 -14.17 3.36
N VAL A 122 11.82 -12.84 3.30
CA VAL A 122 10.69 -12.03 3.76
C VAL A 122 9.46 -12.28 2.89
N LYS A 123 9.59 -12.33 1.55
CA LYS A 123 8.48 -12.65 0.65
C LYS A 123 7.89 -14.03 0.95
N GLU A 124 8.73 -15.06 1.08
CA GLU A 124 8.29 -16.41 1.44
C GLU A 124 7.58 -16.44 2.81
N THR A 125 8.10 -15.69 3.77
CA THR A 125 7.50 -15.58 5.11
C THR A 125 6.14 -14.90 5.05
N CYS A 126 6.00 -13.80 4.31
CA CYS A 126 4.71 -13.11 4.12
C CYS A 126 3.69 -14.00 3.41
N ILE A 127 4.09 -14.74 2.37
CA ILE A 127 3.23 -15.72 1.68
C ILE A 127 2.73 -16.80 2.66
N ARG A 128 3.62 -17.33 3.51
CA ARG A 128 3.24 -18.32 4.53
C ARG A 128 2.29 -17.76 5.58
N ILE A 129 2.50 -16.51 6.03
CA ILE A 129 1.62 -15.85 7.00
C ILE A 129 0.22 -15.66 6.40
N LEU A 130 0.13 -15.22 5.14
CA LEU A 130 -1.15 -15.04 4.46
C LEU A 130 -1.88 -16.38 4.24
N ASP A 131 -1.18 -17.44 3.83
CA ASP A 131 -1.78 -18.78 3.68
C ASP A 131 -2.27 -19.35 5.02
N ASN A 132 -1.50 -19.14 6.10
CA ASN A 132 -1.90 -19.56 7.44
C ASN A 132 -3.12 -18.80 7.96
N ASN A 133 -3.23 -17.49 7.67
CA ASN A 133 -4.41 -16.70 8.05
C ASN A 133 -5.66 -17.17 7.30
N ARG A 134 -5.55 -17.42 5.98
CA ARG A 134 -6.65 -17.97 5.17
C ARG A 134 -7.10 -19.35 5.65
N ARG A 135 -6.15 -20.23 6.00
CA ARG A 135 -6.46 -21.54 6.61
C ARG A 135 -7.14 -21.39 7.97
N ALA A 136 -6.71 -20.44 8.80
CA ALA A 136 -7.34 -20.20 10.09
C ALA A 136 -8.79 -19.73 9.94
N GLU A 137 -9.10 -18.85 8.98
CA GLU A 137 -10.47 -18.43 8.66
C GLU A 137 -11.34 -19.58 8.14
N ILE A 138 -10.79 -20.46 7.29
CA ILE A 138 -11.50 -21.67 6.83
C ILE A 138 -11.75 -22.61 8.02
N VAL A 139 -10.75 -22.83 8.88
CA VAL A 139 -10.85 -23.73 10.04
C VAL A 139 -11.81 -23.19 11.10
N SER A 140 -11.88 -21.87 11.32
CA SER A 140 -12.88 -21.27 12.19
C SER A 140 -14.28 -21.39 11.60
N SER A 141 -14.43 -21.14 10.29
CA SER A 141 -15.73 -21.26 9.60
C SER A 141 -16.26 -22.70 9.57
N LEU A 142 -15.38 -23.70 9.44
CA LEU A 142 -15.73 -25.13 9.55
C LEU A 142 -16.15 -25.52 10.97
N ARG A 143 -15.62 -24.84 12.00
CA ARG A 143 -15.99 -25.08 13.41
C ARG A 143 -17.40 -24.55 13.71
N ASP A 144 -17.82 -23.49 13.03
CA ASP A 144 -19.10 -22.83 13.25
C ASP A 144 -20.24 -23.34 12.34
N GLN A 145 -19.97 -24.33 11.47
CA GLN A 145 -20.93 -24.89 10.50
C GLN A 145 -21.64 -23.84 9.62
N ASP A 146 -20.98 -22.71 9.37
CA ASP A 146 -21.50 -21.66 8.49
C ASP A 146 -21.13 -21.94 7.03
N TRP A 147 -21.97 -22.75 6.38
CA TRP A 147 -21.79 -23.18 4.99
C TRP A 147 -22.09 -22.10 3.94
N ASP A 148 -22.67 -20.97 4.33
CA ASP A 148 -22.95 -19.86 3.40
C ASP A 148 -21.73 -18.95 3.22
N ALA A 149 -20.83 -18.88 4.20
CA ALA A 149 -19.54 -18.21 4.08
C ALA A 149 -18.62 -18.87 3.02
N LEU A 150 -18.68 -20.20 2.89
CA LEU A 150 -17.87 -20.96 1.91
C LEU A 150 -18.33 -20.76 0.46
N LYS A 151 -19.63 -20.58 0.23
CA LYS A 151 -20.19 -20.38 -1.13
C LYS A 151 -19.79 -19.05 -1.77
N ASN A 152 -19.42 -18.06 -0.97
CA ASN A 152 -18.95 -16.75 -1.45
C ASN A 152 -17.47 -16.75 -1.89
N LEU A 153 -16.70 -17.78 -1.52
CA LEU A 153 -15.28 -17.93 -1.88
C LEU A 153 -15.07 -18.64 -3.23
N ASP A 154 -15.96 -19.56 -3.62
CA ASP A 154 -15.92 -20.22 -4.93
C ASP A 154 -16.24 -19.26 -6.10
N ARG A 155 -16.87 -18.11 -5.80
CA ARG A 155 -17.24 -17.10 -6.81
C ARG A 155 -16.13 -16.10 -7.16
N ILE A 156 -14.94 -16.25 -6.58
CA ILE A 156 -13.77 -15.38 -6.83
C ILE A 156 -12.74 -16.07 -7.75
N THR A 157 -13.06 -17.27 -8.27
CA THR A 157 -12.19 -18.04 -9.19
C THR A 157 -12.79 -18.26 -10.59
N GLU A 158 -13.72 -17.40 -11.04
CA GLU A 158 -14.10 -17.30 -12.47
C GLU A 158 -13.96 -15.86 -12.98
#